data_AF-A0A3Y8PIX3-F1
#
_entry.id   AF-A0A3Y8PIX3-F1
#
_cell.length_a   1.000
_cell.length_b   1.000
_cell.length_c   1.000
_cell.angle_alpha   90.00
_cell.angle_beta   90.00
_cell.angle_gamma   90.00
#
_symmetry.space_group_name_H-M   'P 1'
#
loop_
_entity.id
_entity.type
_entity.pdbx_description
1 polymer ?
#
loop_
_entity_poly.entity_id
_entity_poly.type
_entity_poly.pdbx_seq_one_letter_code
_entity_poly.pdbx_strand_id
1 'polypeptide(L)'
;MHSGGNTILLAAGDYRAQIVSVGAGLAELTWQGKHLVIPHKPEEMPLAHLGKVLIPWPNRIANGIYQHDGHEYQLPINEHGSNAAIHGLLAWRDWQVDELTATKASFSIFLPPSYGYPFALISQVIYSLDATTGLSVEIISQNIGDKPAPYGVGVHPYLTCDLAPVDDYTLQLPAKEVFAFDTQSNSSTLLRVDELNLDYSIQQKIGDKRIDHTFKTYSERWEAKIINHQQELAVSLCSDQPWLQVYSGEKLNRRGLAIEPMSCPPNAFNSGIDLLLLKPKQQHILFFNICGECI
;
A
#
# COMPACT_ATOMS: atom_id res chain seq x y z
N MET A 1 5.25 -25.70 0.47
CA MET A 1 4.46 -24.44 0.48
C MET A 1 4.77 -23.75 1.80
N HIS A 2 5.28 -22.53 1.74
CA HIS A 2 5.66 -21.75 2.92
C HIS A 2 4.46 -20.90 3.40
N SER A 3 4.60 -20.20 4.54
CA SER A 3 3.55 -19.29 5.02
C SER A 3 3.17 -18.22 4.00
N GLY A 4 4.12 -17.79 3.16
CA GLY A 4 3.91 -16.88 2.04
C GLY A 4 3.41 -17.53 0.74
N GLY A 5 3.19 -18.84 0.70
CA GLY A 5 2.82 -19.55 -0.54
C GLY A 5 4.03 -19.89 -1.42
N ASN A 6 3.94 -19.56 -2.71
CA ASN A 6 5.02 -19.69 -3.69
C ASN A 6 5.93 -18.46 -3.66
N THR A 7 7.23 -18.67 -3.82
CA THR A 7 8.24 -17.60 -3.89
C THR A 7 8.67 -17.38 -5.34
N ILE A 8 8.63 -16.13 -5.76
CA ILE A 8 8.94 -15.67 -7.11
C ILE A 8 10.15 -14.73 -7.01
N LEU A 9 11.14 -14.94 -7.88
CA LEU A 9 12.37 -14.16 -7.93
C LEU A 9 12.47 -13.45 -9.28
N LEU A 10 12.67 -12.13 -9.24
CA LEU A 10 12.94 -11.30 -10.42
C LEU A 10 14.34 -10.69 -10.31
N ALA A 11 15.01 -10.53 -11.45
CA ALA A 11 16.33 -9.93 -11.55
C ALA A 11 16.48 -9.09 -12.82
N ALA A 12 16.95 -7.86 -12.68
CA ALA A 12 17.26 -6.95 -13.79
C ALA A 12 18.46 -6.06 -13.41
N GLY A 13 19.60 -6.21 -14.09
CA GLY A 13 20.82 -5.48 -13.74
C GLY A 13 21.22 -5.71 -12.27
N ASP A 14 21.32 -4.63 -11.50
CA ASP A 14 21.64 -4.65 -10.06
C ASP A 14 20.42 -4.82 -9.15
N TYR A 15 19.20 -4.84 -9.73
CA TYR A 15 17.97 -5.03 -8.97
C TYR A 15 17.63 -6.51 -8.79
N ARG A 16 17.16 -6.86 -7.59
CA ARG A 16 16.51 -8.15 -7.30
C ARG A 16 15.22 -7.91 -6.53
N ALA A 17 14.17 -8.64 -6.89
CA ALA A 17 12.91 -8.62 -6.15
C ALA A 17 12.47 -10.04 -5.79
N GLN A 18 11.96 -10.21 -4.59
CA GLN A 18 11.29 -11.42 -4.13
C GLN A 18 9.82 -11.12 -3.87
N ILE A 19 8.94 -11.89 -4.49
CA ILE A 19 7.48 -11.78 -4.34
C ILE A 19 6.96 -13.11 -3.80
N VAL A 20 5.99 -13.04 -2.90
CA VAL A 20 5.29 -14.22 -2.36
C VAL A 20 3.83 -14.23 -2.84
N SER A 21 3.30 -15.39 -3.23
CA SER A 21 1.96 -15.48 -3.82
C SER A 21 0.85 -15.14 -2.81
N VAL A 22 1.05 -15.36 -1.52
CA VAL A 22 0.09 -14.92 -0.49
C VAL A 22 0.06 -13.40 -0.38
N GLY A 23 -1.08 -12.82 -0.71
CA GLY A 23 -1.33 -11.39 -0.80
C GLY A 23 -0.62 -10.71 -1.97
N ALA A 24 -0.11 -11.50 -2.94
CA ALA A 24 0.80 -11.06 -4.00
C ALA A 24 1.87 -10.11 -3.43
N GLY A 25 2.50 -10.50 -2.32
CA GLY A 25 3.25 -9.60 -1.46
C GLY A 25 4.68 -9.38 -1.91
N LEU A 26 5.15 -8.13 -1.90
CA LEU A 26 6.56 -7.80 -2.09
C LEU A 26 7.35 -8.18 -0.82
N ALA A 27 8.10 -9.27 -0.88
CA ALA A 27 8.87 -9.79 0.25
C ALA A 27 10.25 -9.17 0.39
N GLU A 28 10.88 -8.81 -0.72
CA GLU A 28 12.18 -8.14 -0.75
C GLU A 28 12.35 -7.36 -2.05
N LEU A 29 13.03 -6.23 -1.97
CA LEU A 29 13.54 -5.48 -3.12
C LEU A 29 14.92 -4.95 -2.74
N THR A 30 15.93 -5.27 -3.53
CA THR A 30 17.29 -4.79 -3.37
C THR A 30 17.81 -4.15 -4.65
N TRP A 31 18.75 -3.22 -4.48
CA TRP A 31 19.53 -2.62 -5.56
C TRP A 31 20.97 -2.51 -5.12
N GLN A 32 21.91 -3.01 -5.93
CA GLN A 32 23.34 -3.10 -5.57
C GLN A 32 23.59 -3.79 -4.22
N GLY A 33 22.74 -4.78 -3.89
CA GLY A 33 22.80 -5.53 -2.64
C GLY A 33 22.27 -4.81 -1.40
N LYS A 34 21.81 -3.55 -1.51
CA LYS A 34 21.17 -2.79 -0.41
C LYS A 34 19.65 -2.96 -0.46
N HIS A 35 19.02 -3.09 0.71
CA HIS A 35 17.55 -3.17 0.78
C HIS A 35 16.89 -1.82 0.47
N LEU A 36 15.88 -1.85 -0.40
CA LEU A 36 15.00 -0.71 -0.69
C LEU A 36 13.65 -0.83 0.03
N VAL A 37 13.27 -2.04 0.42
CA VAL A 37 12.13 -2.31 1.30
C VAL A 37 12.56 -3.22 2.46
N ILE A 38 11.88 -3.15 3.61
CA ILE A 38 12.11 -4.10 4.71
C ILE A 38 11.85 -5.53 4.21
N PRO A 39 12.83 -6.45 4.28
CA PRO A 39 12.64 -7.81 3.85
C PRO A 39 11.85 -8.63 4.87
N HIS A 40 11.13 -9.65 4.41
CA HIS A 40 10.66 -10.73 5.27
C HIS A 40 10.89 -12.08 4.59
N LYS A 41 11.06 -13.13 5.39
CA LYS A 41 11.26 -14.48 4.86
C LYS A 41 9.95 -15.07 4.37
N PRO A 42 9.92 -15.77 3.22
CA PRO A 42 8.73 -16.47 2.73
C PRO A 42 8.14 -17.51 3.70
N GLU A 43 8.98 -18.07 4.58
CA GLU A 43 8.60 -19.02 5.62
C GLU A 43 7.79 -18.39 6.75
N GLU A 44 7.93 -17.08 6.96
CA GLU A 44 7.38 -16.37 8.11
C GLU A 44 6.10 -15.61 7.71
N MET A 45 5.16 -15.48 8.66
CA MET A 45 4.05 -14.55 8.47
C MET A 45 4.57 -13.13 8.70
N PRO A 46 4.53 -12.23 7.70
CA PRO A 46 5.03 -10.87 7.88
C PRO A 46 4.24 -10.13 8.94
N LEU A 47 4.96 -9.38 9.80
CA LEU A 47 4.34 -8.41 10.68
C LEU A 47 3.81 -7.22 9.87
N ALA A 48 2.81 -6.53 10.42
CA ALA A 48 2.34 -5.24 9.93
C ALA A 48 2.04 -5.18 8.41
N HIS A 49 1.51 -6.27 7.83
CA HIS A 49 1.13 -6.36 6.41
C HIS A 49 2.27 -6.03 5.43
N LEU A 50 3.55 -6.26 5.79
CA LEU A 50 4.70 -5.99 4.92
C LEU A 50 4.47 -6.46 3.47
N GLY A 51 4.48 -5.48 2.56
CA GLY A 51 4.44 -5.69 1.11
C GLY A 51 3.10 -6.16 0.55
N LYS A 52 2.03 -6.25 1.35
CA LYS A 52 0.73 -6.80 0.91
C LYS A 52 -0.04 -5.84 0.01
N VAL A 53 -0.84 -6.44 -0.90
CA VAL A 53 -1.87 -5.76 -1.67
C VAL A 53 -3.19 -5.72 -0.91
N LEU A 54 -3.83 -4.55 -0.87
CA LEU A 54 -4.93 -4.22 0.02
C LEU A 54 -6.20 -3.95 -0.80
N ILE A 55 -7.07 -4.97 -0.92
CA ILE A 55 -8.29 -4.95 -1.74
C ILE A 55 -9.42 -5.65 -0.98
N PRO A 56 -10.66 -5.15 -0.96
CA PRO A 56 -11.18 -3.99 -1.70
C PRO A 56 -11.28 -2.70 -0.86
N TRP A 57 -10.47 -2.57 0.19
CA TRP A 57 -10.26 -1.29 0.86
C TRP A 57 -8.83 -1.23 1.42
N PRO A 58 -8.13 -0.09 1.28
CA PRO A 58 -6.72 -0.02 1.64
C PRO A 58 -6.52 0.16 3.14
N ASN A 59 -7.39 0.90 3.83
CA ASN A 59 -7.19 1.27 5.23
C ASN A 59 -8.40 0.83 6.09
N ARG A 60 -8.80 1.57 7.11
CA ARG A 60 -9.85 1.14 8.04
C ARG A 60 -11.25 1.36 7.49
N ILE A 61 -12.19 0.50 7.89
CA ILE A 61 -13.63 0.73 7.89
C ILE A 61 -14.07 0.64 9.36
N ALA A 62 -14.54 1.78 9.89
CA ALA A 62 -14.89 1.91 11.30
C ALA A 62 -16.00 0.93 11.68
N ASN A 63 -15.86 0.26 12.83
CA ASN A 63 -16.78 -0.78 13.33
C ASN A 63 -16.99 -1.97 12.38
N GLY A 64 -16.20 -2.06 11.29
CA GLY A 64 -16.41 -3.03 10.22
C GLY A 64 -17.79 -2.91 9.57
N ILE A 65 -18.50 -1.78 9.72
CA ILE A 65 -19.84 -1.61 9.19
C ILE A 65 -19.79 -0.57 8.08
N TYR A 66 -20.52 -0.82 7.00
CA TYR A 66 -20.80 0.19 5.98
C TYR A 66 -22.19 0.03 5.38
N GLN A 67 -22.69 1.12 4.81
CA GLN A 67 -23.98 1.17 4.13
C GLN A 67 -23.75 1.30 2.63
N HIS A 68 -24.43 0.48 1.83
CA HIS A 68 -24.40 0.60 0.37
C HIS A 68 -25.75 0.20 -0.22
N ASP A 69 -26.28 1.07 -1.10
CA ASP A 69 -27.58 0.86 -1.76
C ASP A 69 -28.72 0.54 -0.76
N GLY A 70 -28.76 1.28 0.35
CA GLY A 70 -29.77 1.13 1.40
C GLY A 70 -29.64 -0.12 2.28
N HIS A 71 -28.54 -0.87 2.17
CA HIS A 71 -28.27 -2.06 2.97
C HIS A 71 -27.03 -1.88 3.84
N GLU A 72 -27.14 -2.34 5.09
CA GLU A 72 -26.01 -2.43 6.01
C GLU A 72 -25.25 -3.74 5.78
N TYR A 73 -23.92 -3.66 5.78
CA TYR A 73 -23.03 -4.80 5.68
C TYR A 73 -22.04 -4.81 6.85
N GLN A 74 -21.82 -6.00 7.41
CA GLN A 74 -20.84 -6.24 8.47
C GLN A 74 -19.64 -7.02 7.93
N LEU A 75 -18.47 -6.40 8.01
CA LEU A 75 -17.15 -6.95 7.71
C LEU A 75 -16.53 -7.58 8.97
N PRO A 76 -15.65 -8.58 8.82
CA PRO A 76 -14.87 -9.11 9.93
C PRO A 76 -13.98 -8.03 10.57
N ILE A 77 -14.00 -7.94 11.89
CA ILE A 77 -13.06 -7.13 12.66
C ILE A 77 -11.73 -7.88 12.78
N ASN A 78 -10.70 -7.35 12.14
CA ASN A 78 -9.33 -7.85 12.20
C ASN A 78 -8.36 -6.86 12.86
N GLU A 79 -8.79 -5.63 13.17
CA GLU A 79 -8.07 -4.70 14.04
C GLU A 79 -8.89 -4.43 15.31
N HIS A 80 -8.71 -5.28 16.33
CA HIS A 80 -9.53 -5.21 17.54
C HIS A 80 -9.33 -3.92 18.36
N GLY A 81 -8.13 -3.34 18.36
CA GLY A 81 -7.82 -2.16 19.17
C GLY A 81 -8.59 -0.89 18.75
N SER A 82 -8.89 -0.76 17.45
CA SER A 82 -9.68 0.34 16.87
C SER A 82 -11.12 -0.09 16.54
N ASN A 83 -11.46 -1.35 16.81
CA ASN A 83 -12.69 -2.00 16.36
C ASN A 83 -12.95 -1.77 14.86
N ALA A 84 -11.98 -2.07 13.99
CA ALA A 84 -12.10 -1.83 12.56
C ALA A 84 -11.89 -3.09 11.71
N ALA A 85 -12.50 -3.10 10.53
CA ALA A 85 -12.04 -3.93 9.42
C ALA A 85 -10.93 -3.16 8.69
N ILE A 86 -9.76 -3.75 8.50
CA ILE A 86 -8.60 -3.09 7.91
C ILE A 86 -8.01 -3.93 6.78
N HIS A 87 -7.50 -3.27 5.74
CA HIS A 87 -6.66 -3.87 4.70
C HIS A 87 -7.32 -4.94 3.81
N GLY A 88 -8.62 -4.83 3.59
CA GLY A 88 -9.33 -5.65 2.61
C GLY A 88 -9.48 -7.13 2.97
N LEU A 89 -9.77 -7.92 1.94
CA LEU A 89 -10.02 -9.36 2.02
C LEU A 89 -8.95 -10.21 1.34
N LEU A 90 -8.05 -9.58 0.56
CA LEU A 90 -7.08 -10.27 -0.30
C LEU A 90 -5.63 -10.29 0.21
N ALA A 91 -5.31 -9.53 1.27
CA ALA A 91 -3.95 -9.41 1.81
C ALA A 91 -3.34 -10.75 2.31
N TRP A 92 -4.19 -11.73 2.62
CA TRP A 92 -3.81 -13.03 3.18
C TRP A 92 -4.32 -14.21 2.34
N ARG A 93 -4.74 -13.96 1.09
CA ARG A 93 -5.17 -15.01 0.16
C ARG A 93 -4.00 -15.44 -0.70
N ASP A 94 -3.95 -16.70 -1.10
CA ASP A 94 -2.97 -17.18 -2.05
C ASP A 94 -3.40 -16.81 -3.47
N TRP A 95 -2.58 -16.04 -4.18
CA TRP A 95 -2.86 -15.60 -5.55
C TRP A 95 -2.28 -16.62 -6.53
N GLN A 96 -3.00 -16.85 -7.63
CA GLN A 96 -2.51 -17.70 -8.71
C GLN A 96 -1.38 -16.97 -9.44
N VAL A 97 -0.27 -17.66 -9.71
CA VAL A 97 0.79 -17.17 -10.59
C VAL A 97 0.41 -17.47 -12.03
N ASP A 98 0.27 -16.46 -12.88
CA ASP A 98 -0.17 -16.61 -14.27
C ASP A 98 0.98 -16.51 -15.27
N GLU A 99 1.94 -15.62 -15.03
CA GLU A 99 3.11 -15.38 -15.89
C GLU A 99 4.35 -15.23 -15.00
N LEU A 100 5.46 -15.81 -15.43
CA LEU A 100 6.76 -15.62 -14.80
C LEU A 100 7.87 -15.60 -15.87
N THR A 101 8.65 -14.52 -15.87
CA THR A 101 9.90 -14.39 -16.61
C THR A 101 11.02 -13.96 -15.64
N ALA A 102 12.23 -13.72 -16.15
CA ALA A 102 13.31 -13.21 -15.31
C ALA A 102 13.03 -11.82 -14.71
N THR A 103 12.21 -11.00 -15.38
CA THR A 103 11.99 -9.59 -15.04
C THR A 103 10.53 -9.24 -14.78
N LYS A 104 9.60 -10.18 -14.97
CA LYS A 104 8.17 -9.93 -14.81
C LYS A 104 7.46 -11.10 -14.15
N ALA A 105 6.50 -10.81 -13.30
CA ALA A 105 5.54 -11.80 -12.80
C ALA A 105 4.14 -11.21 -12.75
N SER A 106 3.12 -11.98 -13.11
CA SER A 106 1.72 -11.59 -12.92
C SER A 106 0.96 -12.61 -12.09
N PHE A 107 0.06 -12.08 -11.26
CA PHE A 107 -0.76 -12.86 -10.35
C PHE A 107 -2.23 -12.49 -10.54
N SER A 108 -3.14 -13.45 -10.43
CA SER A 108 -4.58 -13.18 -10.42
C SER A 108 -5.27 -13.85 -9.25
N ILE A 109 -6.41 -13.27 -8.87
CA ILE A 109 -7.30 -13.85 -7.88
C ILE A 109 -8.74 -13.44 -8.12
N PHE A 110 -9.64 -14.37 -7.83
CA PHE A 110 -11.07 -14.12 -7.74
C PHE A 110 -11.43 -13.80 -6.28
N LEU A 111 -12.03 -12.65 -6.03
CA LEU A 111 -12.71 -12.33 -4.78
C LEU A 111 -14.19 -12.72 -4.93
N PRO A 112 -14.63 -13.85 -4.33
CA PRO A 112 -16.04 -14.20 -4.32
C PRO A 112 -16.84 -13.25 -3.42
N PRO A 113 -18.15 -13.07 -3.73
CA PRO A 113 -19.04 -12.35 -2.84
C PRO A 113 -19.14 -13.06 -1.48
N SER A 114 -19.29 -12.28 -0.42
CA SER A 114 -19.47 -12.75 0.96
C SER A 114 -20.57 -11.95 1.66
N TYR A 115 -21.03 -12.39 2.83
CA TYR A 115 -22.09 -11.70 3.57
C TYR A 115 -21.74 -10.23 3.89
N GLY A 116 -20.47 -9.95 4.19
CA GLY A 116 -20.00 -8.59 4.49
C GLY A 116 -19.61 -7.77 3.27
N TYR A 117 -19.41 -8.41 2.11
CA TYR A 117 -19.06 -7.74 0.86
C TYR A 117 -19.62 -8.56 -0.31
N PRO A 118 -20.90 -8.35 -0.69
CA PRO A 118 -21.61 -9.20 -1.65
C PRO A 118 -21.29 -8.82 -3.11
N PHE A 119 -20.04 -8.48 -3.40
CA PHE A 119 -19.58 -8.10 -4.74
C PHE A 119 -18.45 -9.03 -5.18
N ALA A 120 -18.42 -9.31 -6.48
CA ALA A 120 -17.48 -10.23 -7.10
C ALA A 120 -16.42 -9.45 -7.88
N LEU A 121 -15.15 -9.61 -7.55
CA LEU A 121 -14.03 -8.96 -8.25
C LEU A 121 -13.08 -10.00 -8.84
N ILE A 122 -12.51 -9.72 -10.00
CA ILE A 122 -11.25 -10.33 -10.44
C ILE A 122 -10.17 -9.27 -10.30
N SER A 123 -9.09 -9.61 -9.62
CA SER A 123 -7.94 -8.73 -9.45
C SER A 123 -6.69 -9.37 -10.04
N GLN A 124 -5.83 -8.54 -10.61
CA GLN A 124 -4.51 -8.90 -11.14
C GLN A 124 -3.45 -7.97 -10.56
N VAL A 125 -2.27 -8.51 -10.24
CA VAL A 125 -1.09 -7.73 -9.87
C VAL A 125 0.02 -8.10 -10.84
N ILE A 126 0.67 -7.10 -11.41
CA ILE A 126 1.78 -7.27 -12.36
C ILE A 126 3.01 -6.59 -11.77
N TYR A 127 4.04 -7.37 -11.47
CA TYR A 127 5.35 -6.89 -11.08
C TYR A 127 6.27 -6.88 -12.31
N SER A 128 6.90 -5.75 -12.61
CA SER A 128 7.88 -5.59 -13.69
C SER A 128 9.14 -4.94 -13.14
N LEU A 129 10.26 -5.64 -13.20
CA LEU A 129 11.56 -5.20 -12.73
C LEU A 129 12.44 -4.77 -13.90
N ASP A 130 12.91 -3.54 -13.86
CA ASP A 130 13.77 -2.95 -14.88
C ASP A 130 15.15 -2.59 -14.29
N ALA A 131 16.20 -2.70 -15.11
CA ALA A 131 17.58 -2.48 -14.67
C ALA A 131 17.88 -1.00 -14.37
N THR A 132 17.08 -0.07 -14.90
CA THR A 132 17.26 1.38 -14.75
C THR A 132 16.17 1.98 -13.88
N THR A 133 14.91 1.63 -14.12
CA THR A 133 13.76 2.27 -13.44
C THR A 133 13.29 1.54 -12.18
N GLY A 134 13.92 0.42 -11.79
CA GLY A 134 13.55 -0.32 -10.58
C GLY A 134 12.27 -1.16 -10.75
N LEU A 135 11.49 -1.31 -9.68
CA LEU A 135 10.30 -2.16 -9.64
C LEU A 135 9.04 -1.36 -9.92
N SER A 136 8.38 -1.63 -11.04
CA SER A 136 7.04 -1.12 -11.35
C SER A 136 5.96 -2.15 -11.04
N VAL A 137 4.83 -1.69 -10.51
CA VAL A 137 3.72 -2.55 -10.11
C VAL A 137 2.39 -1.95 -10.58
N GLU A 138 1.60 -2.77 -11.26
CA GLU A 138 0.23 -2.44 -11.67
C GLU A 138 -0.76 -3.36 -10.96
N ILE A 139 -1.82 -2.79 -10.40
CA ILE A 139 -2.89 -3.52 -9.72
C ILE A 139 -4.20 -3.19 -10.40
N ILE A 140 -4.79 -4.20 -11.04
CA ILE A 140 -5.99 -4.07 -11.85
C ILE A 140 -7.10 -4.83 -11.14
N SER A 141 -8.22 -4.18 -10.84
CA SER A 141 -9.42 -4.87 -10.34
C SER A 141 -10.60 -4.58 -11.24
N GLN A 142 -11.34 -5.63 -11.58
CA GLN A 142 -12.56 -5.57 -12.36
C GLN A 142 -13.74 -6.06 -11.54
N ASN A 143 -14.84 -5.32 -11.57
CA ASN A 143 -16.12 -5.85 -11.09
C ASN A 143 -16.72 -6.81 -12.12
N ILE A 144 -16.84 -8.08 -11.76
CA ILE A 144 -17.42 -9.13 -12.59
C ILE A 144 -18.86 -9.49 -12.18
N GLY A 145 -19.41 -8.79 -11.18
CA GLY A 145 -20.81 -8.86 -10.79
C GLY A 145 -21.73 -8.02 -11.68
N ASP A 146 -23.00 -7.98 -11.28
CA ASP A 146 -24.09 -7.29 -11.99
C ASP A 146 -24.51 -5.95 -11.34
N LYS A 147 -23.95 -5.62 -10.16
CA LYS A 147 -24.21 -4.38 -9.43
C LYS A 147 -22.94 -3.56 -9.23
N PRO A 148 -23.02 -2.22 -9.14
CA PRO A 148 -21.87 -1.38 -8.79
C PRO A 148 -21.29 -1.78 -7.42
N ALA A 149 -19.97 -1.96 -7.37
CA ALA A 149 -19.24 -2.42 -6.19
C ALA A 149 -18.44 -1.26 -5.55
N PRO A 150 -18.61 -0.97 -4.25
CA PRO A 150 -17.74 -0.05 -3.53
C PRO A 150 -16.32 -0.64 -3.44
N TYR A 151 -15.33 0.17 -3.77
CA TYR A 151 -13.96 -0.30 -3.96
C TYR A 151 -12.95 0.78 -3.58
N GLY A 152 -11.89 0.32 -2.92
CA GLY A 152 -10.64 1.03 -2.78
C GLY A 152 -9.48 0.05 -2.88
N VAL A 153 -8.29 0.55 -3.20
CA VAL A 153 -7.07 -0.25 -3.32
C VAL A 153 -5.88 0.49 -2.78
N GLY A 154 -4.93 -0.25 -2.24
CA GLY A 154 -3.64 0.26 -1.83
C GLY A 154 -2.63 -0.86 -1.66
N VAL A 155 -1.42 -0.49 -1.24
CA VAL A 155 -0.30 -1.40 -1.03
C VAL A 155 0.48 -1.00 0.19
N HIS A 156 1.15 -1.96 0.81
CA HIS A 156 1.82 -1.73 2.10
C HIS A 156 3.36 -1.89 2.05
N PRO A 157 4.10 -1.26 1.11
CA PRO A 157 5.55 -1.36 1.10
C PRO A 157 6.14 -0.51 2.24
N TYR A 158 7.16 -1.06 2.92
CA TYR A 158 7.96 -0.32 3.88
C TYR A 158 9.30 0.01 3.25
N LEU A 159 9.47 1.25 2.78
CA LEU A 159 10.72 1.70 2.18
C LEU A 159 11.81 1.79 3.26
N THR A 160 13.04 1.49 2.87
CA THR A 160 14.19 1.56 3.76
C THR A 160 15.45 1.94 3.00
N CYS A 161 16.34 2.70 3.62
CA CYS A 161 17.70 2.88 3.12
C CYS A 161 18.59 1.84 3.81
N ASP A 162 18.61 0.62 3.28
CA ASP A 162 19.37 -0.52 3.82
C ASP A 162 19.17 -0.76 5.32
N LEU A 163 17.89 -0.78 5.72
CA LEU A 163 17.45 -0.97 7.10
C LEU A 163 17.88 0.12 8.06
N ALA A 164 18.56 1.21 7.66
CA ALA A 164 18.93 2.26 8.60
C ALA A 164 17.70 2.81 9.38
N PRO A 165 17.86 3.28 10.62
CA PRO A 165 16.74 3.81 11.40
C PRO A 165 16.01 4.94 10.66
N VAL A 166 14.67 4.92 10.68
CA VAL A 166 13.82 5.97 10.09
C VAL A 166 14.15 7.34 10.67
N ASP A 167 14.59 7.39 11.91
CA ASP A 167 14.99 8.62 12.60
C ASP A 167 16.09 9.39 11.85
N ASP A 168 16.95 8.66 11.11
CA ASP A 168 18.06 9.22 10.34
C ASP A 168 17.71 9.52 8.88
N TYR A 169 16.47 9.26 8.46
CA TYR A 169 16.02 9.62 7.13
C TYR A 169 15.72 11.10 7.04
N THR A 170 15.99 11.65 5.87
CA THR A 170 15.24 12.80 5.38
C THR A 170 14.12 12.33 4.46
N LEU A 171 12.97 12.98 4.54
CA LEU A 171 11.79 12.69 3.73
C LEU A 171 11.41 13.92 2.92
N GLN A 172 11.08 13.70 1.65
CA GLN A 172 10.35 14.63 0.80
C GLN A 172 9.06 13.97 0.32
N LEU A 173 7.94 14.68 0.42
CA LEU A 173 6.61 14.25 0.01
C LEU A 173 5.80 15.45 -0.50
N PRO A 174 5.28 15.45 -1.75
CA PRO A 174 4.54 16.58 -2.32
C PRO A 174 3.06 16.59 -1.86
N ALA A 175 2.81 16.43 -0.57
CA ALA A 175 1.49 16.51 0.03
C ALA A 175 1.37 17.74 0.93
N LYS A 176 0.21 18.41 0.87
CA LYS A 176 -0.06 19.64 1.64
C LYS A 176 -1.17 19.51 2.67
N GLU A 177 -1.88 18.39 2.64
CA GLU A 177 -3.00 18.13 3.55
C GLU A 177 -2.93 16.74 4.13
N VAL A 178 -3.35 16.63 5.39
CA VAL A 178 -3.50 15.39 6.14
C VAL A 178 -4.99 15.17 6.39
N PHE A 179 -5.45 13.96 6.09
CA PHE A 179 -6.79 13.52 6.43
C PHE A 179 -6.88 13.14 7.89
N ALA A 180 -7.79 13.79 8.61
CA ALA A 180 -8.16 13.45 9.97
C ALA A 180 -9.60 12.95 9.98
N PHE A 181 -9.82 11.78 10.57
CA PHE A 181 -11.14 11.23 10.81
C PHE A 181 -11.41 11.20 12.32
N ASP A 182 -12.46 11.90 12.74
CA ASP A 182 -12.94 11.87 14.10
C ASP A 182 -14.00 10.77 14.24
N THR A 183 -13.64 9.73 14.98
CA THR A 183 -14.49 8.57 15.25
C THR A 183 -15.69 8.92 16.15
N GLN A 184 -15.60 9.95 17.00
CA GLN A 184 -16.70 10.33 17.90
C GLN A 184 -17.81 11.05 17.15
N SER A 185 -17.43 12.01 16.30
CA SER A 185 -18.37 12.79 15.50
C SER A 185 -18.69 12.17 14.14
N ASN A 186 -18.03 11.05 13.79
CA ASN A 186 -18.09 10.42 12.47
C ASN A 186 -17.88 11.43 11.33
N SER A 187 -16.91 12.32 11.51
CA SER A 187 -16.62 13.41 10.58
C SER A 187 -15.17 13.36 10.11
N SER A 188 -14.94 13.87 8.90
CA SER A 188 -13.62 13.93 8.28
C SER A 188 -13.26 15.36 7.92
N THR A 189 -12.00 15.73 8.15
CA THR A 189 -11.43 17.04 7.82
C THR A 189 -10.08 16.86 7.13
N LEU A 190 -9.76 17.78 6.23
CA LEU A 190 -8.41 17.96 5.71
C LEU A 190 -7.73 19.08 6.50
N LEU A 191 -6.65 18.74 7.19
CA LEU A 191 -5.81 19.66 7.95
C LEU A 191 -4.59 20.00 7.12
N ARG A 192 -4.06 21.22 7.25
CA ARG A 192 -2.81 21.56 6.58
C ARG A 192 -1.64 20.86 7.25
N VAL A 193 -0.65 20.46 6.46
CA VAL A 193 0.54 19.74 6.96
C VAL A 193 1.38 20.55 7.95
N ASP A 194 1.41 21.87 7.82
CA ASP A 194 2.17 22.78 8.70
C ASP A 194 1.56 22.86 10.10
N GLU A 195 0.24 22.77 10.22
CA GLU A 195 -0.49 22.74 11.51
C GLU A 195 -0.11 21.51 12.36
N LEU A 196 0.33 20.43 11.72
CA LEU A 196 0.71 19.17 12.37
C LEU A 196 2.22 18.95 12.43
N ASN A 197 3.04 19.90 11.97
CA ASN A 197 4.49 19.71 11.82
C ASN A 197 4.85 18.48 10.94
N LEU A 198 4.06 18.26 9.90
CA LEU A 198 4.16 17.17 8.93
C LEU A 198 4.37 17.67 7.49
N ASP A 199 4.80 18.92 7.32
CA ASP A 199 5.09 19.48 5.99
C ASP A 199 6.42 18.95 5.48
N TYR A 200 6.40 17.91 4.66
CA TYR A 200 7.57 17.36 3.97
C TYR A 200 7.65 17.80 2.50
N SER A 201 6.99 18.89 2.11
CA SER A 201 7.08 19.42 0.74
C SER A 201 8.50 19.81 0.35
N ILE A 202 9.30 20.18 1.35
CA ILE A 202 10.76 20.32 1.29
C ILE A 202 11.38 19.18 2.10
N GLN A 203 12.43 18.59 1.53
CA GLN A 203 13.21 17.52 2.15
C GLN A 203 13.69 17.92 3.56
N GLN A 204 13.35 17.12 4.57
CA GLN A 204 13.80 17.35 5.95
C GLN A 204 13.87 16.07 6.77
N LYS A 205 14.60 16.11 7.89
CA LYS A 205 14.79 14.97 8.78
C LYS A 205 13.48 14.55 9.44
N ILE A 206 13.22 13.24 9.51
CA ILE A 206 12.07 12.67 10.24
C ILE A 206 12.31 12.75 11.75
N GLY A 207 13.49 12.31 12.23
CA GLY A 207 13.82 12.31 13.66
C GLY A 207 12.92 11.38 14.47
N ASP A 208 12.61 11.77 15.70
CA ASP A 208 11.77 10.99 16.62
C ASP A 208 10.26 11.11 16.34
N LYS A 209 9.86 11.85 15.29
CA LYS A 209 8.46 12.04 14.91
C LYS A 209 7.78 10.70 14.64
N ARG A 210 6.65 10.48 15.29
CA ARG A 210 5.73 9.37 15.01
C ARG A 210 4.71 9.81 13.97
N ILE A 211 4.68 9.12 12.85
CA ILE A 211 3.80 9.41 11.72
C ILE A 211 2.94 8.18 11.52
N ASP A 212 1.63 8.34 11.56
CA ASP A 212 0.65 7.35 11.11
C ASP A 212 -0.53 8.11 10.50
N HIS A 213 -0.25 8.82 9.40
CA HIS A 213 -1.16 9.81 8.83
C HIS A 213 -1.42 9.54 7.36
N THR A 214 -2.67 9.75 6.95
CA THR A 214 -3.06 9.75 5.54
C THR A 214 -2.87 11.15 4.97
N PHE A 215 -2.12 11.28 3.89
CA PHE A 215 -1.89 12.51 3.16
C PHE A 215 -2.70 12.54 1.87
N LYS A 216 -3.10 13.74 1.45
CA LYS A 216 -3.72 13.98 0.13
C LYS A 216 -2.72 14.61 -0.82
N THR A 217 -2.67 14.08 -2.03
CA THR A 217 -1.93 14.66 -3.17
C THR A 217 -2.91 15.12 -4.24
N TYR A 218 -2.50 16.15 -4.99
CA TYR A 218 -3.26 16.72 -6.11
C TYR A 218 -2.54 16.60 -7.45
N SER A 219 -1.34 16.01 -7.44
CA SER A 219 -0.56 15.78 -8.65
C SER A 219 -1.06 14.51 -9.34
N GLU A 220 -1.12 14.51 -10.68
CA GLU A 220 -1.44 13.32 -11.47
C GLU A 220 -0.49 12.15 -11.18
N ARG A 221 0.77 12.48 -10.88
CA ARG A 221 1.78 11.55 -10.38
C ARG A 221 2.67 12.28 -9.39
N TRP A 222 3.02 11.61 -8.31
CA TRP A 222 3.87 12.15 -7.26
C TRP A 222 5.01 11.18 -6.94
N GLU A 223 6.06 11.72 -6.31
CA GLU A 223 7.21 10.98 -5.79
C GLU A 223 7.36 11.27 -4.30
N ALA A 224 7.48 10.23 -3.48
CA ALA A 224 7.96 10.34 -2.12
C ALA A 224 9.38 9.78 -2.05
N LYS A 225 10.30 10.51 -1.41
CA LYS A 225 11.73 10.17 -1.40
C LYS A 225 12.26 10.15 0.02
N ILE A 226 12.88 9.03 0.40
CA ILE A 226 13.67 8.92 1.63
C ILE A 226 15.16 8.91 1.28
N ILE A 227 15.97 9.59 2.09
CA ILE A 227 17.44 9.60 1.93
C ILE A 227 18.09 9.33 3.27
N ASN A 228 19.08 8.44 3.29
CA ASN A 228 20.01 8.28 4.40
C ASN A 228 21.45 8.55 3.92
N HIS A 229 22.06 9.61 4.46
CA HIS A 229 23.40 10.04 4.07
C HIS A 229 24.52 9.09 4.52
N GLN A 230 24.34 8.36 5.62
CA GLN A 230 25.35 7.40 6.09
C GLN A 230 25.39 6.14 5.21
N GLN A 231 24.24 5.75 4.67
CA GLN A 231 24.11 4.63 3.74
C GLN A 231 24.40 5.03 2.28
N GLU A 232 24.62 6.32 2.01
CA GLU A 232 24.78 6.85 0.65
C GLU A 232 23.67 6.34 -0.30
N LEU A 233 22.42 6.33 0.19
CA LEU A 233 21.28 5.74 -0.51
C LEU A 233 20.04 6.63 -0.39
N ALA A 234 19.40 6.88 -1.53
CA ALA A 234 18.05 7.39 -1.65
C ALA A 234 17.11 6.29 -2.19
N VAL A 235 15.87 6.27 -1.68
CA VAL A 235 14.81 5.39 -2.18
C VAL A 235 13.58 6.23 -2.47
N SER A 236 13.05 6.06 -3.67
CA SER A 236 11.87 6.78 -4.14
C SER A 236 10.71 5.84 -4.39
N LEU A 237 9.50 6.30 -4.09
CA LEU A 237 8.25 5.70 -4.53
C LEU A 237 7.46 6.70 -5.36
N CYS A 238 7.13 6.34 -6.59
CA CYS A 238 6.23 7.10 -7.46
C CYS A 238 4.86 6.44 -7.54
N SER A 239 3.77 7.22 -7.56
CA SER A 239 2.42 6.67 -7.80
C SER A 239 1.46 7.71 -8.41
N ASP A 240 0.38 7.22 -9.00
CA ASP A 240 -0.73 7.97 -9.60
C ASP A 240 -1.97 8.09 -8.68
N GLN A 241 -1.87 7.61 -7.43
CA GLN A 241 -3.02 7.58 -6.53
C GLN A 241 -3.20 8.89 -5.75
N PRO A 242 -4.43 9.34 -5.49
CA PRO A 242 -4.70 10.64 -4.86
C PRO A 242 -4.45 10.67 -3.34
N TRP A 243 -4.25 9.52 -2.71
CA TRP A 243 -3.98 9.40 -1.28
C TRP A 243 -2.73 8.57 -1.03
N LEU A 244 -2.07 8.84 0.10
CA LEU A 244 -1.06 7.94 0.62
C LEU A 244 -1.07 7.87 2.15
N GLN A 245 -0.85 6.69 2.72
CA GLN A 245 -0.55 6.55 4.15
C GLN A 245 0.96 6.63 4.35
N VAL A 246 1.39 7.41 5.33
CA VAL A 246 2.78 7.37 5.81
C VAL A 246 2.78 6.85 7.24
N TYR A 247 3.48 5.75 7.46
CA TYR A 247 3.61 5.11 8.77
C TYR A 247 5.08 4.91 9.13
N SER A 248 5.53 5.45 10.26
CA SER A 248 6.94 5.42 10.69
C SER A 248 7.42 4.07 11.23
N GLY A 249 6.58 3.04 11.21
CA GLY A 249 7.04 1.66 11.40
C GLY A 249 7.28 1.28 12.86
N GLU A 250 6.55 1.85 13.82
CA GLU A 250 6.69 1.54 15.26
C GLU A 250 6.62 0.03 15.55
N LYS A 251 5.74 -0.71 14.87
CA LYS A 251 5.61 -2.18 14.98
C LYS A 251 6.84 -2.95 14.45
N LEU A 252 7.69 -2.27 13.68
CA LEU A 252 8.89 -2.80 13.03
C LEU A 252 10.15 -2.07 13.52
N ASN A 253 10.11 -1.53 14.75
CA ASN A 253 11.22 -0.81 15.37
C ASN A 253 11.76 0.35 14.52
N ARG A 254 10.91 0.98 13.72
CA ARG A 254 11.23 2.13 12.87
C ARG A 254 12.45 1.86 11.95
N ARG A 255 12.52 0.66 11.36
CA ARG A 255 13.57 0.25 10.39
C ARG A 255 13.20 0.52 8.94
N GLY A 256 12.01 1.06 8.70
CA GLY A 256 11.55 1.51 7.41
C GLY A 256 10.24 2.27 7.55
N LEU A 257 9.96 3.09 6.55
CA LEU A 257 8.83 3.99 6.47
C LEU A 257 7.81 3.37 5.50
N ALA A 258 6.61 3.06 5.98
CA ALA A 258 5.54 2.69 5.06
C ALA A 258 5.15 3.93 4.26
N ILE A 259 5.17 3.81 2.94
CA ILE A 259 4.65 4.81 2.01
C ILE A 259 3.65 4.05 1.14
N GLU A 260 2.37 4.24 1.42
CA GLU A 260 1.30 3.39 0.91
C GLU A 260 0.41 4.21 -0.02
N PRO A 261 0.59 4.16 -1.36
CA PRO A 261 -0.39 4.71 -2.27
C PRO A 261 -1.76 4.06 -2.07
N MET A 262 -2.81 4.89 -2.02
CA MET A 262 -4.19 4.47 -1.82
C MET A 262 -5.13 5.22 -2.74
N SER A 263 -6.11 4.52 -3.31
CA SER A 263 -7.13 5.13 -4.17
C SER A 263 -8.13 6.01 -3.39
N CYS A 264 -8.26 5.77 -2.09
CA CYS A 264 -9.21 6.46 -1.21
C CYS A 264 -8.65 6.54 0.22
N PRO A 265 -9.12 7.49 1.05
CA PRO A 265 -8.68 7.62 2.43
C PRO A 265 -9.29 6.54 3.34
N PRO A 266 -8.85 6.44 4.61
CA PRO A 266 -9.52 5.63 5.61
C PRO A 266 -11.02 5.94 5.71
N ASN A 267 -11.80 4.90 5.96
CA ASN A 267 -13.24 4.92 6.14
C ASN A 267 -14.04 5.46 4.93
N ALA A 268 -13.45 5.46 3.73
CA ALA A 268 -14.11 5.87 2.49
C ALA A 268 -15.43 5.15 2.19
N PHE A 269 -15.58 3.89 2.64
CA PHE A 269 -16.83 3.14 2.51
C PHE A 269 -18.01 3.80 3.25
N ASN A 270 -17.73 4.59 4.28
CA ASN A 270 -18.71 5.33 5.06
C ASN A 270 -18.75 6.82 4.70
N SER A 271 -17.59 7.45 4.47
CA SER A 271 -17.52 8.88 4.14
C SER A 271 -17.88 9.18 2.68
N GLY A 272 -17.76 8.19 1.79
CA GLY A 272 -17.92 8.35 0.34
C GLY A 272 -16.79 9.14 -0.34
N ILE A 273 -15.82 9.65 0.43
CA ILE A 273 -14.73 10.49 -0.10
C ILE A 273 -13.82 9.62 -0.97
N ASP A 274 -13.75 9.95 -2.26
CA ASP A 274 -12.96 9.27 -3.28
C ASP A 274 -13.16 7.73 -3.30
N LEU A 275 -14.29 7.24 -2.76
CA LEU A 275 -14.67 5.84 -2.86
C LEU A 275 -15.04 5.54 -4.30
N LEU A 276 -14.39 4.54 -4.89
CA LEU A 276 -14.68 4.13 -6.24
C LEU A 276 -15.92 3.23 -6.25
N LEU A 277 -16.84 3.47 -7.18
CA LEU A 277 -17.96 2.58 -7.47
C LEU A 277 -17.71 1.91 -8.82
N LEU A 278 -17.12 0.71 -8.79
CA LEU A 278 -16.85 -0.05 -10.01
C LEU A 278 -18.19 -0.57 -10.56
N LYS A 279 -18.64 -0.03 -11.70
CA LYS A 279 -19.80 -0.57 -12.43
C LYS A 279 -19.48 -1.98 -12.95
N PRO A 280 -20.49 -2.81 -13.30
CA PRO A 280 -20.25 -4.08 -13.96
C PRO A 280 -19.28 -3.94 -15.14
N LYS A 281 -18.28 -4.80 -15.18
CA LYS A 281 -17.16 -4.83 -16.15
C LYS A 281 -16.18 -3.65 -16.08
N GLN A 282 -16.44 -2.62 -15.26
CA GLN A 282 -15.51 -1.51 -15.07
C GLN A 282 -14.26 -2.00 -14.34
N GLN A 283 -13.13 -1.42 -14.75
CA GLN A 283 -11.82 -1.67 -14.15
C GLN A 283 -11.29 -0.40 -13.48
N HIS A 284 -10.48 -0.60 -12.45
CA HIS A 284 -9.60 0.42 -11.89
C HIS A 284 -8.16 -0.11 -11.88
N ILE A 285 -7.20 0.76 -12.16
CA ILE A 285 -5.77 0.46 -12.17
C ILE A 285 -5.10 1.36 -11.14
N LEU A 286 -4.31 0.77 -10.25
CA LEU A 286 -3.35 1.48 -9.42
C LEU A 286 -1.94 1.19 -9.94
N PHE A 287 -1.13 2.23 -10.10
CA PHE A 287 0.28 2.10 -10.45
C PHE A 287 1.18 2.65 -9.34
N PHE A 288 2.28 1.94 -9.08
CA PHE A 288 3.41 2.54 -8.39
C PHE A 288 4.76 1.99 -8.87
N ASN A 289 5.83 2.71 -8.57
CA ASN A 289 7.20 2.32 -8.87
C ASN A 289 8.12 2.60 -7.68
N ILE A 290 9.08 1.70 -7.41
CA ILE A 290 10.12 1.87 -6.39
C ILE A 290 11.50 1.76 -7.05
N CYS A 291 12.36 2.74 -6.81
CA CYS A 291 13.74 2.75 -7.30
C CYS A 291 14.72 3.22 -6.21
N GLY A 292 15.98 2.82 -6.37
CA GLY A 292 17.11 3.26 -5.55
C GLY A 292 18.08 4.13 -6.34
N GLU A 293 18.70 5.09 -5.66
CA GLU A 293 19.70 5.99 -6.23
C GLU A 293 20.87 6.18 -5.25
N CYS A 294 22.10 6.28 -5.76
CA CYS A 294 23.24 6.73 -4.97
C CYS A 294 23.16 8.25 -4.78
N ILE A 295 23.68 8.73 -3.66
CA ILE A 295 23.77 10.17 -3.33
C ILE A 295 25.21 10.66 -3.23
#